data_AF-A0A0A1PYK2-F1
#
_entry.id   AF-A0A0A1PYK2-F1
#
_cell.length_a   1.000
_cell.length_b   1.000
_cell.length_c   1.000
_cell.angle_alpha   90.00
_cell.angle_beta   90.00
_cell.angle_gamma   90.00
#
_symmetry.space_group_name_H-M   'P 1'
#
loop_
_entity.id
_entity.type
_entity.pdbx_description
1 polymer ?
#
loop_
_entity_poly.entity_id
_entity_poly.type
_entity_poly.pdbx_seq_one_letter_code
_entity_poly.pdbx_strand_id
1 'polypeptide(L)'
;MSPSSLQLLHSLMLGFAVAGLFAALYRALAEKPASFRLLQTGGVGGVLAVPFLAFAAPAIIMRNTIRGRRIHNRRFEFVFLATLIAGVWSLMSGRVVSMVLVTAGL
;
A
#
# COMPACT_ATOMS: atom_id res chain seq x y z
N MET A 1 -10.86 -15.18 -19.72
CA MET A 1 -11.06 -14.32 -18.53
C MET A 1 -12.11 -13.28 -18.85
N SER A 2 -13.01 -12.93 -17.93
CA SER A 2 -13.98 -11.85 -18.17
C SER A 2 -13.28 -10.48 -18.16
N PRO A 3 -13.79 -9.48 -18.91
CA PRO A 3 -13.26 -8.11 -18.87
C PRO A 3 -13.22 -7.52 -17.46
N SER A 4 -14.22 -7.83 -16.62
CA SER A 4 -14.29 -7.41 -15.22
C SER A 4 -13.12 -7.95 -14.40
N SER A 5 -12.73 -9.21 -14.58
CA SER A 5 -11.59 -9.80 -13.86
C SER A 5 -10.26 -9.17 -14.27
N LEU A 6 -10.11 -8.79 -15.55
CA LEU A 6 -8.92 -8.07 -16.02
C LEU A 6 -8.83 -6.67 -15.41
N GLN A 7 -9.95 -5.96 -15.28
CA GLN A 7 -9.98 -4.64 -14.63
C GLN A 7 -9.62 -4.73 -13.14
N LEU A 8 -10.12 -5.75 -12.44
CA LEU A 8 -9.77 -5.99 -11.04
C LEU A 8 -8.29 -6.35 -10.89
N LEU A 9 -7.76 -7.20 -11.76
CA LEU A 9 -6.33 -7.54 -11.76
C LEU A 9 -5.46 -6.31 -12.04
N HIS A 10 -5.83 -5.50 -13.04
CA HIS A 10 -5.14 -4.25 -13.35
C HIS A 10 -5.15 -3.30 -12.14
N SER A 11 -6.31 -3.13 -11.49
CA SER A 11 -6.43 -2.30 -10.29
C SER A 11 -5.56 -2.83 -9.15
N LEU A 12 -5.55 -4.15 -8.93
CA LEU A 12 -4.72 -4.78 -7.92
C LEU A 12 -3.23 -4.51 -8.15
N MET A 13 -2.76 -4.66 -9.39
CA MET A 13 -1.37 -4.42 -9.78
C MET A 13 -1.01 -2.93 -9.65
N LEU A 14 -1.88 -2.06 -10.15
CA LEU A 14 -1.69 -0.61 -10.10
C LEU A 14 -1.60 -0.12 -8.66
N GLY A 15 -2.46 -0.61 -7.76
CA GLY A 15 -2.41 -0.26 -6.34
C GLY A 15 -1.08 -0.62 -5.69
N PHE A 16 -0.48 -1.76 -6.04
CA PHE A 16 0.80 -2.19 -5.49
C PHE A 16 1.94 -1.36 -6.06
N ALA A 17 1.88 -1.04 -7.35
CA ALA A 17 2.84 -0.15 -8.00
C ALA A 17 2.84 1.24 -7.36
N VAL A 18 1.66 1.84 -7.16
CA VAL A 18 1.52 3.15 -6.50
C VAL A 18 1.95 3.09 -5.03
N ALA A 19 1.57 2.04 -4.29
CA ALA A 19 2.02 1.86 -2.91
C ALA A 19 3.54 1.76 -2.81
N GLY A 20 4.17 1.02 -3.72
CA GLY A 20 5.62 0.90 -3.84
C GLY A 20 6.27 2.24 -4.17
N LEU A 21 5.71 2.99 -5.12
CA LEU A 21 6.18 4.33 -5.48
C LEU A 21 6.14 5.29 -4.28
N PHE A 22 5.01 5.36 -3.57
CA PHE A 22 4.86 6.21 -2.39
C PHE A 22 5.88 5.85 -1.29
N ALA A 23 6.03 4.56 -1.00
CA ALA A 23 6.99 4.09 -0.01
C ALA A 23 8.45 4.38 -0.44
N ALA A 24 8.76 4.25 -1.73
CA ALA A 24 10.09 4.54 -2.27
C ALA A 24 10.42 6.04 -2.24
N LEU A 25 9.50 6.89 -2.69
CA LEU A 25 9.63 8.35 -2.66
C LEU A 25 9.77 8.86 -1.23
N TYR A 26 8.93 8.39 -0.31
CA TYR A 26 9.06 8.74 1.10
C TYR A 26 10.43 8.36 1.66
N ARG A 27 10.94 7.15 1.33
CA ARG A 27 12.28 6.73 1.78
C ARG A 27 13.38 7.60 1.19
N ALA A 28 13.26 8.00 -0.07
CA ALA A 28 14.22 8.87 -0.74
C ALA A 28 14.27 10.27 -0.11
N LEU A 29 13.12 10.81 0.29
CA LEU A 29 13.01 12.17 0.85
C LEU A 29 13.25 12.23 2.36
N ALA A 30 12.83 11.21 3.11
CA ALA A 30 12.86 11.22 4.58
C ALA A 30 14.02 10.39 5.16
N GLU A 31 14.84 9.77 4.30
CA GLU A 31 15.96 8.87 4.64
C GLU A 31 15.59 7.72 5.60
N LYS A 32 14.30 7.44 5.72
CA LYS A 32 13.76 6.40 6.61
C LYS A 32 12.56 5.72 5.96
N PRO A 33 12.32 4.43 6.25
CA PRO A 33 11.18 3.72 5.68
C PRO A 33 9.84 4.29 6.15
N ALA A 34 8.86 4.38 5.24
CA ALA A 34 7.48 4.75 5.56
C ALA A 34 6.89 3.82 6.62
N SER A 35 6.16 4.33 7.61
CA SER A 35 5.63 3.54 8.71
C SER A 35 4.31 4.07 9.21
N PHE A 36 3.42 3.19 9.70
CA PHE A 36 2.18 3.58 10.36
C PHE A 36 2.41 4.44 11.62
N ARG A 37 3.64 4.45 12.16
CA ARG A 37 4.06 5.40 13.22
C ARG A 37 3.91 6.86 12.81
N LEU A 38 3.78 7.19 11.53
CA LEU A 38 3.47 8.54 11.08
C LEU A 38 2.16 9.08 11.68
N LEU A 39 1.17 8.22 11.96
CA LEU A 39 -0.07 8.61 12.64
C LEU A 39 0.17 9.05 14.09
N GLN A 40 1.25 8.59 14.71
CA GLN A 40 1.61 8.93 16.10
C GLN A 40 2.28 10.30 16.22
N THR A 41 2.58 10.97 15.11
CA THR A 41 3.19 12.31 15.15
C THR A 41 2.23 13.38 15.68
N GLY A 42 0.92 13.11 15.66
CA GLY A 42 -0.10 14.05 16.13
C GLY A 42 -0.19 15.33 15.29
N GLY A 43 -1.11 16.22 15.68
CA GLY A 43 -1.29 17.52 15.03
C GLY A 43 -1.46 17.42 13.50
N VAL A 44 -0.91 18.41 12.79
CA VAL A 44 -0.95 18.48 11.32
C VAL A 44 -0.20 17.30 10.67
N GLY A 45 0.92 16.87 11.25
CA GLY A 45 1.71 15.76 10.72
C GLY A 45 0.93 14.44 10.68
N GLY A 46 0.19 14.14 11.74
CA GLY A 46 -0.68 12.97 11.82
C GLY A 46 -1.83 13.01 10.81
N VAL A 47 -2.44 14.18 10.61
CA VAL A 47 -3.51 14.38 9.61
C VAL A 47 -2.98 14.19 8.20
N LEU A 48 -1.84 14.79 7.87
CA LEU A 48 -1.20 14.65 6.55
C LEU A 48 -0.70 13.22 6.27
N ALA A 49 -0.41 12.45 7.32
CA ALA A 49 -0.03 11.05 7.18
C ALA A 49 -1.19 10.17 6.67
N VAL A 50 -2.45 10.53 6.93
CA VAL A 50 -3.62 9.72 6.53
C VAL A 50 -3.70 9.50 5.02
N PRO A 51 -3.75 10.53 4.15
CA PRO A 51 -3.82 10.31 2.70
C PRO A 51 -2.57 9.60 2.18
N PHE A 52 -1.37 9.92 2.69
CA PHE A 52 -0.15 9.21 2.32
C PHE A 52 -0.22 7.71 2.65
N LEU A 53 -0.62 7.37 3.87
CA LEU A 53 -0.71 5.98 4.33
C LEU A 53 -1.83 5.22 3.64
N ALA A 54 -2.93 5.87 3.25
CA ALA A 54 -4.01 5.24 2.50
C ALA A 54 -3.49 4.58 1.20
N PHE A 55 -2.51 5.20 0.53
CA PHE A 55 -1.88 4.64 -0.66
C PHE A 55 -0.63 3.80 -0.36
N ALA A 56 0.19 4.18 0.63
CA ALA A 56 1.42 3.46 0.97
C ALA A 56 1.21 2.15 1.76
N ALA A 57 0.03 1.95 2.36
CA ALA A 57 -0.26 0.84 3.27
C ALA A 57 0.09 -0.55 2.71
N PRO A 58 -0.26 -0.95 1.47
CA PRO A 58 0.09 -2.27 0.94
C PRO A 58 1.59 -2.56 0.99
N ALA A 59 2.42 -1.58 0.61
CA ALA A 59 3.88 -1.70 0.64
C ALA A 59 4.42 -1.78 2.07
N ILE A 60 3.86 -1.01 3.02
CA ILE A 60 4.24 -1.05 4.43
C ILE A 60 3.88 -2.41 5.05
N ILE A 61 2.68 -2.93 4.78
CA ILE A 61 2.20 -4.24 5.26
C ILE A 61 3.14 -5.33 4.75
N MET A 62 3.39 -5.41 3.44
CA MET A 62 4.25 -6.44 2.86
C MET A 62 5.68 -6.39 3.42
N ARG A 63 6.26 -5.20 3.54
CA ARG A 63 7.59 -5.03 4.14
C ARG A 63 7.63 -5.51 5.60
N ASN A 64 6.64 -5.13 6.40
CA ASN A 64 6.57 -5.51 7.81
C ASN A 64 6.35 -7.03 7.96
N THR A 65 5.55 -7.64 7.09
CA THR A 65 5.32 -9.09 7.04
C THR A 65 6.60 -9.85 6.70
N ILE A 66 7.32 -9.42 5.66
CA ILE A 66 8.60 -10.06 5.25
C ILE A 66 9.64 -9.93 6.37
N ARG A 67 9.79 -8.74 6.96
CA ARG A 67 10.70 -8.53 8.10
C ARG A 67 10.27 -9.36 9.32
N GLY A 68 8.98 -9.40 9.63
CA GLY A 68 8.41 -10.18 10.73
C GLY A 68 8.68 -11.67 10.58
N ARG A 69 8.48 -12.24 9.37
CA ARG A 69 8.87 -13.62 9.07
C ARG A 69 10.38 -13.80 9.30
N ARG A 70 11.23 -12.98 8.67
CA ARG A 70 12.69 -13.18 8.69
C ARG A 70 13.27 -13.12 10.11
N ILE A 71 12.77 -12.22 10.95
CA ILE A 71 13.33 -11.98 12.30
C ILE A 71 12.67 -12.89 13.36
N HIS A 72 11.37 -13.15 13.26
CA HIS A 72 10.60 -13.81 14.33
C HIS A 72 10.03 -15.17 13.93
N ASN A 73 10.43 -15.72 12.78
CA ASN A 73 9.90 -16.96 12.19
C ASN A 73 8.36 -17.04 12.24
N ARG A 74 7.69 -15.92 11.94
CA ARG A 74 6.22 -15.83 11.97
C ARG A 74 5.60 -16.92 11.10
N ARG A 75 4.52 -17.52 11.62
CA ARG A 75 3.81 -18.62 10.98
C ARG A 75 3.22 -18.19 9.63
N PHE A 76 3.05 -19.16 8.74
CA PHE A 76 2.58 -18.93 7.36
C PHE A 76 1.22 -18.24 7.31
N GLU A 77 0.31 -18.55 8.24
CA GLU A 77 -1.03 -17.99 8.35
C GLU A 77 -1.00 -16.46 8.48
N PHE A 78 -0.01 -15.92 9.19
CA PHE A 78 0.17 -14.47 9.32
C PHE A 78 0.58 -13.84 7.99
N VAL A 79 1.47 -14.50 7.25
CA VAL A 79 1.92 -14.02 5.93
C VAL A 79 0.77 -14.06 4.93
N PHE A 80 -0.01 -15.14 4.94
CA PHE A 80 -1.21 -15.29 4.11
C PHE A 80 -2.23 -14.18 4.40
N LEU A 81 -2.60 -13.97 5.68
CA LEU A 81 -3.56 -12.94 6.06
C LEU A 81 -3.06 -11.54 5.69
N ALA A 82 -1.78 -11.23 5.95
CA ALA A 82 -1.21 -9.95 5.58
C ALA A 82 -1.20 -9.72 4.06
N THR A 83 -0.98 -10.78 3.27
CA THR A 83 -1.01 -10.72 1.81
C THR A 83 -2.44 -10.48 1.30
N LEU A 84 -3.45 -11.14 1.89
CA LEU A 84 -4.86 -10.88 1.58
C LEU A 84 -5.24 -9.43 1.91
N ILE A 85 -4.88 -8.94 3.09
CA ILE A 85 -5.17 -7.56 3.49
C ILE A 85 -4.49 -6.58 2.55
N ALA A 86 -3.20 -6.77 2.27
CA ALA A 86 -2.47 -5.91 1.33
C ALA A 86 -3.08 -5.96 -0.08
N GLY A 87 -3.52 -7.13 -0.54
CA GLY A 87 -4.18 -7.32 -1.83
C GLY A 87 -5.52 -6.60 -1.93
N VAL A 88 -6.41 -6.79 -0.95
CA VAL A 88 -7.70 -6.08 -0.89
C VAL A 88 -7.49 -4.57 -0.84
N TRP A 89 -6.55 -4.11 -0.01
CA TRP A 89 -6.23 -2.69 0.10
C TRP A 89 -5.67 -2.13 -1.22
N SER A 90 -4.80 -2.90 -1.88
CA SER A 90 -4.24 -2.55 -3.18
C SER A 90 -5.30 -2.47 -4.28
N LEU A 91 -6.28 -3.38 -4.27
CA LEU A 91 -7.42 -3.32 -5.18
C LEU A 91 -8.21 -2.01 -5.02
N MET A 92 -8.48 -1.61 -3.76
CA MET A 92 -9.18 -0.35 -3.47
C MET A 92 -8.35 0.87 -3.90
N SER A 93 -7.06 0.92 -3.56
CA SER A 93 -6.21 2.04 -3.94
C SER A 93 -6.05 2.16 -5.46
N GLY A 94 -5.85 1.05 -6.17
CA GLY A 94 -5.73 1.06 -7.62
C GLY A 94 -7.02 1.45 -8.35
N ARG A 95 -8.19 1.13 -7.79
CA ARG A 95 -9.49 1.62 -8.31
C ARG A 95 -9.60 3.14 -8.21
N VAL A 96 -9.20 3.71 -7.06
CA VAL A 96 -9.16 5.16 -6.88
C VAL A 96 -8.20 5.80 -7.87
N VAL A 97 -6.99 5.27 -8.02
CA VAL A 97 -6.02 5.79 -9.00
C VAL A 97 -6.56 5.72 -10.43
N SER A 98 -7.15 4.58 -10.81
CA SER A 98 -7.76 4.43 -12.14
C SER A 98 -8.87 5.45 -12.38
N MET A 99 -9.72 5.69 -11.38
CA MET A 99 -10.78 6.71 -11.47
C MET A 99 -10.20 8.11 -11.63
N VAL A 100 -9.15 8.45 -10.88
CA VAL A 100 -8.46 9.75 -10.98
C VAL A 100 -7.84 9.94 -12.36
N LEU A 101 -7.16 8.92 -12.89
CA LEU A 101 -6.55 8.97 -14.23
C LEU A 101 -7.61 9.20 -15.31
N VAL A 102 -8.68 8.41 -15.31
CA VAL A 102 -9.79 8.57 -16.27
C VAL A 102 -10.43 9.95 -16.15
N THR A 103 -10.64 10.44 -14.93
CA THR A 103 -11.22 11.77 -14.70
C THR A 103 -10.28 12.89 -15.17
N ALA A 104 -8.97 12.67 -15.11
CA ALA A 104 -7.96 13.59 -15.62
C ALA A 104 -7.77 13.51 -17.15
N GLY A 105 -8.46 12.60 -17.84
CA GLY A 105 -8.33 12.39 -19.29
C GLY A 105 -7.11 11.56 -19.69
N LEU A 106 -6.53 10.80 -18.75
CA LEU A 106 -5.41 9.87 -18.96
C LEU A 106 -5.87 8.41 -19.07
#